data_AF-A0A225MZA9-F1
#
_entry.id   AF-A0A225MZA9-F1
#
_cell.length_a   1.000
_cell.length_b   1.000
_cell.length_c   1.000
_cell.angle_alpha   90.00
_cell.angle_beta   90.00
_cell.angle_gamma   90.00
#
_symmetry.space_group_name_H-M   'P 1'
#
loop_
_entity.id
_entity.type
_entity.pdbx_description
1 polymer ?
#
loop_
_entity_poly.entity_id
_entity_poly.type
_entity_poly.pdbx_seq_one_letter_code
_entity_poly.pdbx_strand_id
1 'polypeptide(L)'
;MTPVQFLLAVLAMGVVVVGSNILVQYPISHWLTWGGLSYPVAFLVTDVLNRRFGAPAARRVAVAGFVAALIVSAWVATPRIAAASGLAYLCAQLADIHVFDRLRDQRWWRAPLIGGVAGAILDTCVFFSVAFAGTGVHWVALALGDLAVKLLVNVTMLAPFRAMMWNLARPATAAAVSAQHNV
;
A
#
# COMPACT_ATOMS: atom_id res chain seq x y z
N MET A 1 12.16 -12.32 -9.03
CA MET A 1 11.35 -11.35 -9.81
C MET A 1 12.16 -10.96 -11.02
N THR A 2 11.61 -11.09 -12.22
CA THR A 2 12.29 -10.67 -13.46
C THR A 2 12.32 -9.13 -13.56
N PRO A 3 13.23 -8.52 -14.35
CA PRO A 3 13.27 -7.07 -14.54
C PRO A 3 11.94 -6.49 -15.06
N VAL A 4 11.25 -7.21 -15.96
CA VAL A 4 9.94 -6.81 -16.48
C VAL A 4 8.87 -6.83 -15.37
N GLN A 5 8.84 -7.88 -14.54
CA GLN A 5 7.92 -7.94 -13.40
C GLN A 5 8.17 -6.82 -12.40
N PHE A 6 9.44 -6.49 -12.16
CA PHE A 6 9.81 -5.37 -11.30
C PHE A 6 9.31 -4.04 -11.87
N LEU A 7 9.57 -3.78 -13.16
CA LEU A 7 9.10 -2.56 -13.82
C LEU A 7 7.57 -2.43 -13.76
N LEU A 8 6.84 -3.50 -14.07
CA LEU A 8 5.38 -3.52 -13.97
C LEU A 8 4.89 -3.25 -12.54
N ALA A 9 5.57 -3.82 -11.54
CA ALA A 9 5.25 -3.59 -10.14
C ALA A 9 5.49 -2.13 -9.72
N VAL A 10 6.61 -1.53 -10.15
CA VAL A 10 6.91 -0.11 -9.91
C VAL A 10 5.90 0.79 -10.61
N LEU A 11 5.51 0.47 -11.85
CA LEU A 11 4.48 1.23 -12.57
C LEU A 11 3.12 1.12 -11.87
N ALA A 12 2.72 -0.08 -11.44
CA ALA A 12 1.46 -0.27 -10.71
C ALA A 12 1.47 0.51 -9.39
N MET A 13 2.56 0.43 -8.61
CA MET A 13 2.73 1.22 -7.39
C MET A 13 2.70 2.72 -7.70
N GLY A 14 3.42 3.17 -8.73
CA GLY A 14 3.46 4.57 -9.15
C GLY A 14 2.08 5.10 -9.53
N VAL A 15 1.30 4.35 -10.33
CA VAL A 15 -0.06 4.72 -10.70
C VAL A 15 -0.96 4.89 -9.47
N VAL A 16 -0.88 3.95 -8.52
CA VAL A 16 -1.67 4.03 -7.28
C VAL A 16 -1.27 5.24 -6.44
N VAL A 17 0.02 5.46 -6.23
CA VAL A 17 0.50 6.52 -5.35
C VAL A 17 0.31 7.90 -5.99
N VAL A 18 0.71 8.07 -7.25
CA VAL A 18 0.51 9.33 -8.01
C VAL A 18 -0.98 9.62 -8.18
N GLY A 19 -1.77 8.59 -8.54
CA GLY A 19 -3.22 8.71 -8.64
C GLY A 19 -3.85 9.16 -7.31
N SER A 20 -3.40 8.60 -6.19
CA SER A 20 -3.87 8.99 -4.85
C SER A 20 -3.52 10.43 -4.49
N ASN A 21 -2.32 10.89 -4.86
CA ASN A 21 -1.90 12.29 -4.66
C ASN A 21 -2.72 13.27 -5.50
N ILE A 22 -3.15 12.88 -6.70
CA ILE A 22 -4.07 13.71 -7.50
C ILE A 22 -5.47 13.68 -6.87
N LEU A 23 -5.95 12.49 -6.52
CA LEU A 23 -7.29 12.27 -5.96
C LEU A 23 -7.49 12.93 -4.58
N VAL A 24 -6.42 13.21 -3.83
CA VAL A 24 -6.50 13.90 -2.54
C VAL A 24 -7.10 15.31 -2.66
N GLN A 25 -7.00 15.92 -3.84
CA GLN A 25 -7.55 17.24 -4.13
C GLN A 25 -9.07 17.24 -4.26
N TYR A 26 -9.70 16.07 -4.36
CA TYR A 26 -11.14 15.92 -4.52
C TYR A 26 -11.77 15.38 -3.22
N PRO A 27 -12.38 16.24 -2.39
CA PRO A 27 -13.04 15.82 -1.16
C PRO A 27 -14.34 15.07 -1.44
N ILE A 28 -14.59 14.01 -0.66
CA ILE A 28 -15.88 13.30 -0.57
C ILE A 28 -16.71 13.93 0.55
N SER A 29 -16.06 14.30 1.65
CA SER A 29 -16.65 14.98 2.80
C SER A 29 -15.63 15.94 3.41
N HIS A 30 -16.01 16.65 4.48
CA HIS A 30 -15.11 17.58 5.19
C HIS A 30 -13.91 16.88 5.88
N TRP A 31 -13.90 15.56 5.94
CA TRP A 31 -12.87 14.76 6.62
C TRP A 31 -12.32 13.61 5.76
N LEU A 32 -12.83 13.39 4.56
CA LEU A 32 -12.42 12.31 3.67
C LEU A 32 -12.27 12.80 2.22
N THR A 33 -11.19 12.38 1.56
CA THR A 33 -10.91 12.65 0.14
C THR A 33 -10.83 11.34 -0.65
N TRP A 34 -10.96 11.45 -1.97
CA TRP A 34 -10.74 10.30 -2.85
C TRP A 34 -9.32 9.74 -2.72
N GLY A 35 -8.33 10.60 -2.48
CA GLY A 35 -6.94 10.19 -2.21
C GLY A 35 -6.81 9.35 -0.94
N GLY A 36 -7.51 9.71 0.14
CA GLY A 36 -7.53 8.94 1.38
C GLY A 36 -8.15 7.55 1.20
N LEU A 37 -9.13 7.42 0.31
CA LEU A 37 -9.75 6.13 -0.05
C LEU A 37 -8.85 5.28 -0.95
N SER A 38 -8.15 5.90 -1.90
CA SER A 38 -7.34 5.17 -2.91
C SER A 38 -5.95 4.81 -2.39
N TYR A 39 -5.37 5.58 -1.48
CA TYR A 39 -4.01 5.38 -0.98
C TYR A 39 -3.78 3.99 -0.34
N PRO A 40 -4.70 3.42 0.46
CA PRO A 40 -4.55 2.08 1.02
C PRO A 40 -4.35 0.97 -0.02
N VAL A 41 -4.73 1.19 -1.30
CA VAL A 41 -4.46 0.24 -2.39
C VAL A 41 -2.96 0.03 -2.60
N ALA A 42 -2.11 0.97 -2.21
CA ALA A 42 -0.65 0.81 -2.27
C ALA A 42 -0.17 -0.36 -1.38
N PHE A 43 -0.83 -0.60 -0.23
CA PHE A 43 -0.51 -1.73 0.64
C PHE A 43 -0.90 -3.05 -0.02
N LEU A 44 -2.02 -3.12 -0.74
CA LEU A 44 -2.39 -4.31 -1.52
C LEU A 44 -1.30 -4.67 -2.55
N VAL A 45 -0.74 -3.68 -3.26
CA VAL A 45 0.36 -3.90 -4.20
C VAL A 45 1.56 -4.48 -3.48
N THR A 46 1.96 -3.89 -2.36
CA THR A 46 3.08 -4.36 -1.54
C THR A 46 2.86 -5.78 -1.00
N ASP A 47 1.67 -6.09 -0.49
CA ASP A 47 1.29 -7.39 0.06
C ASP A 47 1.40 -8.51 -0.98
N VAL A 48 0.87 -8.26 -2.18
CA VAL A 48 0.95 -9.22 -3.29
C VAL A 48 2.40 -9.47 -3.68
N LEU A 49 3.23 -8.43 -3.73
CA LEU A 49 4.64 -8.54 -4.05
C LEU A 49 5.42 -9.26 -2.95
N ASN A 50 5.14 -8.96 -1.69
CA ASN A 50 5.79 -9.58 -0.54
C ASN A 50 5.48 -11.08 -0.51
N ARG A 51 4.22 -11.45 -0.74
CA ARG A 51 3.80 -12.83 -0.83
C ARG A 51 4.52 -13.62 -1.93
N ARG A 52 4.70 -13.01 -3.10
CA ARG A 52 5.24 -13.69 -4.30
C ARG A 52 6.75 -13.69 -4.41
N PHE A 53 7.35 -12.57 -4.05
CA PHE A 53 8.76 -12.29 -4.33
C PHE A 53 9.55 -12.01 -3.04
N GLY A 54 8.89 -11.99 -1.89
CA GLY A 54 9.48 -11.75 -0.58
C GLY A 54 9.66 -10.28 -0.23
N ALA A 55 9.96 -10.04 1.05
CA ALA A 55 10.18 -8.72 1.60
C ALA A 55 11.20 -7.86 0.83
N PRO A 56 12.36 -8.38 0.36
CA PRO A 56 13.33 -7.56 -0.36
C PRO A 56 12.77 -6.94 -1.65
N ALA A 57 11.96 -7.70 -2.39
CA ALA A 57 11.34 -7.22 -3.63
C ALA A 57 10.26 -6.17 -3.33
N ALA A 58 9.41 -6.44 -2.34
CA ALA A 58 8.36 -5.51 -1.91
C ALA A 58 8.96 -4.17 -1.44
N ARG A 59 10.04 -4.19 -0.64
CA ARG A 59 10.72 -2.98 -0.17
C ARG A 59 11.26 -2.13 -1.32
N ARG A 60 11.89 -2.74 -2.32
CA ARG A 60 12.43 -2.03 -3.49
C ARG A 60 11.32 -1.33 -4.28
N VAL A 61 10.18 -2.00 -4.48
CA VAL A 61 9.03 -1.42 -5.17
C VAL A 61 8.40 -0.30 -4.35
N ALA A 62 8.23 -0.49 -3.03
CA ALA A 62 7.71 0.53 -2.15
C ALA A 62 8.58 1.80 -2.17
N VAL A 63 9.91 1.66 -2.07
CA VAL A 63 10.85 2.79 -2.15
C VAL A 63 10.84 3.46 -3.52
N ALA A 64 10.76 2.70 -4.61
CA ALA A 64 10.63 3.28 -5.96
C ALA A 64 9.32 4.08 -6.11
N GLY A 65 8.20 3.53 -5.60
CA GLY A 65 6.92 4.22 -5.53
C GLY A 65 6.98 5.51 -4.71
N PHE A 66 7.69 5.49 -3.57
CA PHE A 66 7.94 6.68 -2.75
C PHE A 66 8.68 7.78 -3.53
N VAL A 67 9.75 7.43 -4.25
CA VAL A 67 10.50 8.40 -5.06
C VAL A 67 9.60 9.01 -6.14
N ALA A 68 8.76 8.19 -6.81
CA ALA A 68 7.79 8.70 -7.77
C ALA A 68 6.76 9.64 -7.12
N ALA A 69 6.29 9.30 -5.91
CA ALA A 69 5.38 10.12 -5.13
C ALA A 69 5.97 11.50 -4.80
N LEU A 70 7.23 11.52 -4.34
CA LEU A 70 7.93 12.76 -3.99
C LEU A 70 8.04 13.72 -5.19
N ILE A 71 8.33 13.18 -6.37
CA ILE A 71 8.46 14.00 -7.59
C ILE A 71 7.14 14.71 -7.91
N VAL A 72 6.00 14.02 -7.76
CA VAL A 72 4.68 14.62 -8.01
C VAL A 72 4.30 15.59 -6.88
N SER A 73 4.54 15.20 -5.63
CA SER A 73 4.21 16.03 -4.45
C SER A 73 5.02 17.33 -4.39
N ALA A 74 6.20 17.40 -5.00
CA ALA A 74 7.02 18.60 -5.08
C ALA A 74 6.31 19.80 -5.74
N TRP A 75 5.30 19.54 -6.58
CA TRP A 75 4.56 20.59 -7.31
C TRP A 75 3.20 20.93 -6.69
N VAL A 76 2.74 20.14 -5.72
CA VAL A 76 1.35 20.18 -5.23
C VAL A 76 1.26 20.42 -3.72
N ALA A 77 2.28 20.04 -2.94
CA ALA A 77 2.23 20.08 -1.47
C ALA A 77 3.24 21.07 -0.88
N THR A 78 2.92 21.60 0.31
CA THR A 78 3.90 22.36 1.10
C THR A 78 5.05 21.45 1.54
N PRO A 79 6.28 21.96 1.73
CA PRO A 79 7.43 21.13 2.12
C PRO A 79 7.17 20.29 3.37
N ARG A 80 6.43 20.83 4.34
CA ARG A 80 6.05 20.15 5.56
C ARG A 80 5.12 18.96 5.32
N ILE A 81 4.07 19.14 4.52
CA ILE A 81 3.12 18.07 4.20
C ILE A 81 3.79 17.00 3.34
N ALA A 82 4.63 17.41 2.39
CA ALA A 82 5.41 16.48 1.58
C ALA A 82 6.32 15.61 2.47
N ALA A 83 7.08 16.22 3.39
CA ALA A 83 7.92 15.49 4.34
C ALA A 83 7.11 14.55 5.26
N ALA A 84 5.96 15.02 5.78
CA ALA A 84 5.07 14.21 6.61
C ALA A 84 4.54 12.98 5.87
N SER A 85 4.00 13.17 4.66
CA SER A 85 3.49 12.08 3.81
C SER A 85 4.58 11.09 3.43
N GLY A 86 5.79 11.59 3.15
CA GLY A 86 6.89 10.75 2.74
C GLY A 86 7.42 9.86 3.85
N LEU A 87 7.59 10.43 5.03
CA LEU A 87 7.99 9.68 6.22
C LEU A 87 6.90 8.67 6.61
N ALA A 88 5.63 9.09 6.61
CA ALA A 88 4.51 8.21 6.93
C ALA A 88 4.44 7.01 5.98
N TYR A 89 4.48 7.25 4.67
CA TYR A 89 4.47 6.20 3.66
C TYR A 89 5.61 5.20 3.84
N LEU A 90 6.85 5.68 3.99
CA LEU A 90 8.01 4.80 4.13
C LEU A 90 7.93 3.97 5.42
N CYS A 91 7.63 4.61 6.55
CA CYS A 91 7.50 3.92 7.83
C CYS A 91 6.39 2.86 7.75
N ALA A 92 5.23 3.23 7.21
CA ALA A 92 4.08 2.35 7.10
C ALA A 92 4.34 1.15 6.19
N GLN A 93 4.88 1.37 5.00
CA GLN A 93 5.21 0.29 4.05
C GLN A 93 6.25 -0.67 4.65
N LEU A 94 7.27 -0.14 5.33
CA LEU A 94 8.29 -1.00 5.95
C LEU A 94 7.74 -1.81 7.12
N ALA A 95 6.87 -1.22 7.94
CA ALA A 95 6.20 -1.91 9.04
C ALA A 95 5.25 -2.99 8.52
N ASP A 96 4.42 -2.65 7.55
CA ASP A 96 3.52 -3.59 6.87
C ASP A 96 4.30 -4.78 6.29
N ILE A 97 5.31 -4.53 5.45
CA ILE A 97 6.15 -5.59 4.87
C ILE A 97 6.77 -6.47 5.95
N HIS A 98 7.25 -5.88 7.04
CA HIS A 98 7.89 -6.62 8.11
C HIS A 98 6.92 -7.52 8.88
N VAL A 99 5.75 -7.00 9.23
CA VAL A 99 4.69 -7.74 9.92
C VAL A 99 4.11 -8.82 8.99
N PHE A 100 3.84 -8.47 7.74
CA PHE A 100 3.35 -9.38 6.72
C PHE A 100 4.31 -10.55 6.51
N ASP A 101 5.61 -10.27 6.32
CA ASP A 101 6.60 -11.31 6.02
C ASP A 101 6.79 -12.26 7.21
N ARG A 102 6.64 -11.79 8.45
CA ARG A 102 6.60 -12.67 9.64
C ARG A 102 5.37 -13.56 9.70
N LEU A 103 4.24 -13.10 9.20
CA LEU A 103 2.95 -13.79 9.27
C LEU A 103 2.59 -14.53 7.98
N ARG A 104 3.46 -14.48 6.96
CA ARG A 104 3.16 -14.95 5.61
C ARG A 104 2.77 -16.42 5.60
N ASP A 105 3.41 -17.28 6.39
CA ASP A 105 3.16 -18.72 6.35
C ASP A 105 1.93 -19.16 7.18
N GLN A 106 1.25 -18.20 7.81
CA GLN A 106 -0.01 -18.47 8.51
C GLN A 106 -1.22 -18.46 7.57
N ARG A 107 -2.43 -18.43 8.14
CA ARG A 107 -3.68 -18.27 7.36
C ARG A 107 -3.55 -17.08 6.41
N TRP A 108 -3.99 -17.27 5.17
CA TRP A 108 -3.78 -16.34 4.05
C TRP A 108 -4.18 -14.88 4.35
N TRP A 109 -5.18 -14.66 5.20
CA TRP A 109 -5.70 -13.34 5.55
C TRP A 109 -4.92 -12.66 6.69
N ARG A 110 -4.18 -13.41 7.52
CA ARG A 110 -3.52 -12.87 8.72
C ARG A 110 -2.43 -11.87 8.35
N ALA A 111 -1.58 -12.22 7.40
CA ALA A 111 -0.50 -11.36 6.95
C ALA A 111 -0.99 -10.01 6.38
N PRO A 112 -1.87 -9.97 5.35
CA PRO A 112 -2.35 -8.70 4.79
C PRO A 112 -3.17 -7.90 5.81
N LEU A 113 -4.03 -8.55 6.60
CA LEU A 113 -4.85 -7.81 7.56
C LEU A 113 -3.99 -7.16 8.65
N ILE A 114 -3.13 -7.94 9.32
CA ILE A 114 -2.35 -7.47 10.47
C ILE A 114 -1.22 -6.55 10.02
N GLY A 115 -0.59 -6.84 8.88
CA GLY A 115 0.37 -5.94 8.23
C GLY A 115 -0.25 -4.60 7.92
N GLY A 116 -1.38 -4.60 7.19
CA GLY A 116 -2.09 -3.39 6.81
C GLY A 116 -2.59 -2.59 8.03
N VAL A 117 -3.03 -3.24 9.11
CA VAL A 117 -3.38 -2.54 10.37
C VAL A 117 -2.15 -1.86 10.98
N ALA A 118 -1.03 -2.57 11.09
CA ALA A 118 0.21 -2.01 11.64
C ALA A 118 0.71 -0.83 10.79
N GLY A 119 0.68 -0.98 9.46
CA GLY A 119 1.02 0.07 8.50
C GLY A 119 0.09 1.28 8.64
N ALA A 120 -1.22 1.09 8.67
CA ALA A 120 -2.20 2.17 8.78
C ALA A 120 -2.08 2.97 10.08
N ILE A 121 -1.85 2.29 11.22
CA ILE A 121 -1.63 2.95 12.50
C ILE A 121 -0.36 3.81 12.43
N LEU A 122 0.75 3.24 11.95
CA LEU A 122 2.02 3.93 11.88
C LEU A 122 1.98 5.11 10.91
N ASP A 123 1.37 4.94 9.74
CA ASP A 123 1.14 6.01 8.75
C ASP A 123 0.42 7.18 9.39
N THR A 124 -0.72 6.90 10.04
CA THR A 124 -1.57 7.93 10.66
C THR A 124 -0.84 8.66 11.78
N CYS A 125 -0.18 7.92 12.68
CA CYS A 125 0.57 8.51 13.79
C CYS A 125 1.69 9.42 13.28
N VAL A 126 2.47 8.96 12.29
CA VAL A 126 3.59 9.72 11.74
C VAL A 126 3.09 10.93 10.95
N PHE A 127 2.13 10.74 10.04
CA PHE A 127 1.62 11.80 9.18
C PHE A 127 1.04 12.94 10.02
N PHE A 128 0.06 12.66 10.88
CA PHE A 128 -0.63 13.72 11.62
C PHE A 128 0.27 14.41 12.64
N SER A 129 1.19 13.67 13.28
CA SER A 129 2.18 14.28 14.18
C SER A 129 3.10 15.24 13.42
N VAL A 130 3.67 14.83 12.28
CA VAL A 130 4.61 15.69 11.54
C VAL A 130 3.89 16.84 10.83
N ALA A 131 2.73 16.58 10.22
CA ALA A 131 1.95 17.55 9.47
C ALA A 131 1.36 18.65 10.36
N PHE A 132 0.88 18.30 11.56
CA PHE A 132 0.06 19.21 12.38
C PHE A 132 0.62 19.51 13.78
N ALA A 133 1.75 18.94 14.21
CA ALA A 133 2.37 19.32 15.49
C ALA A 133 2.62 20.83 15.58
N GLY A 134 2.21 21.45 16.69
CA GLY A 134 2.36 22.90 16.88
C GLY A 134 1.45 23.76 15.99
N THR A 135 0.58 23.16 15.17
CA THR A 135 -0.56 23.86 14.56
C THR A 135 -1.72 23.77 15.55
N GLY A 136 -2.45 24.85 15.82
CA GLY A 136 -3.58 24.86 16.78
C GLY A 136 -4.78 23.98 16.39
N VAL A 137 -4.61 23.13 15.37
CA VAL A 137 -5.62 22.22 14.84
C VAL A 137 -5.77 21.02 15.76
N HIS A 138 -7.01 20.64 16.09
CA HIS A 138 -7.30 19.42 16.85
C HIS A 138 -7.18 18.17 15.97
N TRP A 139 -5.95 17.84 15.57
CA TRP A 139 -5.65 16.84 14.54
C TRP A 139 -5.92 15.40 14.97
N VAL A 140 -6.12 15.12 16.27
CA VAL A 140 -6.42 13.78 16.79
C VAL A 140 -7.75 13.24 16.23
N ALA A 141 -8.79 14.07 16.17
CA ALA A 141 -10.08 13.66 15.61
C ALA A 141 -9.98 13.33 14.11
N LEU A 142 -9.21 14.14 13.37
CA LEU A 142 -8.94 13.90 11.95
C LEU A 142 -8.15 12.60 11.74
N ALA A 143 -7.14 12.36 12.57
CA ALA A 143 -6.34 11.14 12.56
C ALA A 143 -7.18 9.89 12.82
N LEU A 144 -8.12 9.95 13.76
CA LEU A 144 -9.01 8.84 14.05
C LEU A 144 -9.96 8.54 12.88
N GLY A 145 -10.49 9.57 12.22
CA GLY A 145 -11.32 9.40 11.03
C GLY A 145 -10.56 8.78 9.86
N ASP A 146 -9.35 9.27 9.59
CA ASP A 146 -8.46 8.73 8.57
C ASP A 146 -8.07 7.27 8.86
N LEU A 147 -7.69 6.96 10.10
CA LEU A 147 -7.38 5.58 10.51
C LEU A 147 -8.58 4.65 10.33
N ALA A 148 -9.79 5.08 10.73
CA ALA A 148 -11.00 4.27 10.58
C ALA A 148 -11.26 3.91 9.11
N VAL A 149 -11.09 4.87 8.20
CA VAL A 149 -11.22 4.63 6.75
C VAL A 149 -10.15 3.67 6.26
N LYS A 150 -8.87 3.87 6.63
CA LYS A 150 -7.77 2.97 6.24
C LYS A 150 -8.01 1.54 6.70
N LEU A 151 -8.49 1.34 7.94
CA LEU A 151 -8.80 0.02 8.47
C LEU A 151 -9.98 -0.63 7.74
N LEU A 152 -11.03 0.13 7.44
CA LEU A 152 -12.15 -0.35 6.65
C LEU A 152 -11.68 -0.80 5.25
N VAL A 153 -10.92 0.07 4.56
CA VAL A 153 -10.39 -0.26 3.23
C VAL A 153 -9.46 -1.49 3.31
N ASN A 154 -8.60 -1.59 4.31
CA ASN A 154 -7.74 -2.76 4.51
C ASN A 154 -8.54 -4.07 4.61
N VAL A 155 -9.64 -4.08 5.37
CA VAL A 155 -10.54 -5.24 5.43
C VAL A 155 -11.15 -5.55 4.05
N THR A 156 -11.61 -4.53 3.32
CA THR A 156 -12.17 -4.73 1.97
C THR A 156 -11.11 -5.26 0.99
N MET A 157 -9.84 -4.90 1.16
CA MET A 157 -8.73 -5.33 0.31
C MET A 157 -8.35 -6.80 0.50
N LEU A 158 -8.86 -7.48 1.53
CA LEU A 158 -8.71 -8.93 1.66
C LEU A 158 -9.34 -9.71 0.49
N ALA A 159 -10.46 -9.21 -0.05
CA ALA A 159 -11.14 -9.83 -1.18
C ALA A 159 -10.30 -9.78 -2.48
N PRO A 160 -9.83 -8.61 -2.97
CA PRO A 160 -8.96 -8.54 -4.14
C PRO A 160 -7.61 -9.23 -3.88
N PHE A 161 -7.05 -9.13 -2.68
CA PHE A 161 -5.86 -9.90 -2.31
C PHE A 161 -6.08 -11.40 -2.52
N ARG A 162 -7.19 -11.95 -1.99
CA ARG A 162 -7.54 -13.37 -2.14
C ARG A 162 -7.73 -13.76 -3.60
N ALA A 163 -8.44 -12.94 -4.38
CA ALA A 163 -8.68 -13.18 -5.80
C ALA A 163 -7.36 -13.22 -6.60
N MET A 164 -6.45 -12.28 -6.36
CA MET A 164 -5.13 -12.23 -7.00
C MET A 164 -4.26 -13.42 -6.59
N MET A 165 -4.43 -13.95 -5.38
CA MET A 165 -3.72 -15.16 -4.95
C MET A 165 -4.33 -16.44 -5.52
N TRP A 166 -5.65 -16.48 -5.76
CA TRP A 166 -6.32 -17.64 -6.36
C TRP A 166 -5.85 -17.88 -7.80
N ASN A 167 -5.77 -16.83 -8.63
CA ASN A 167 -5.38 -16.96 -10.04
C ASN A 167 -3.89 -17.27 -10.24
N LEU A 168 -3.07 -17.18 -9.18
CA LEU A 168 -1.63 -17.46 -9.26
C LEU A 168 -1.16 -18.70 -8.51
N ALA A 169 -2.08 -19.44 -7.90
CA ALA A 169 -1.82 -20.78 -7.37
C ALA A 169 -2.05 -21.89 -8.41
N ARG A 170 -2.43 -21.58 -9.66
CA ARG A 170 -2.42 -22.60 -10.74
C ARG A 170 -0.98 -23.02 -10.99
N PRO A 171 -0.60 -24.28 -10.69
CA PRO A 171 0.71 -24.76 -11.06
C PRO A 171 0.86 -24.68 -12.57
N ALA A 172 1.96 -24.13 -13.08
CA ALA A 172 2.30 -24.15 -14.50
C ALA A 172 2.30 -25.59 -15.07
N THR A 173 2.38 -26.60 -14.20
CA THR A 173 2.28 -28.03 -14.52
C THR A 173 0.92 -28.45 -15.08
N ALA A 174 -0.19 -27.75 -14.81
CA ALA A 174 -1.49 -28.14 -15.37
C ALA A 174 -1.58 -27.91 -16.90
N ALA A 175 -0.83 -26.93 -17.44
CA ALA A 175 -0.76 -26.67 -18.88
C ALA A 175 0.23 -27.61 -19.60
N ALA A 176 1.27 -28.08 -18.90
CA ALA A 176 2.24 -29.02 -19.44
C ALA A 176 1.69 -30.46 -19.55
N VAL A 177 0.90 -30.90 -18.55
CA VAL A 177 0.30 -32.25 -18.54
C VAL A 177 -0.79 -32.41 -19.60
N SER A 178 -1.54 -31.35 -19.93
CA SER A 178 -2.53 -31.37 -21.01
C SER A 178 -1.93 -31.40 -22.42
N ALA A 179 -0.72 -30.86 -22.60
CA ALA A 179 -0.02 -30.89 -23.89
C ALA A 179 0.63 -32.26 -24.17
N GLN A 180 0.92 -33.03 -23.12
CA GLN A 180 1.61 -34.32 -23.22
C GLN A 180 0.66 -35.52 -23.31
N HIS A 181 -0.65 -35.31 -23.12
CA HIS A 181 -1.71 -36.32 -23.31
C HIS A 181 -2.40 -36.23 -24.69
N ASN A 182 -2.02 -35.27 -25.53
CA ASN A 182 -2.59 -35.04 -26.87
C ASN A 182 -1.57 -35.34 -28.00
N VAL A 183 -0.53 -36.13 -27.72
CA VAL A 183 0.44 -36.68 -28.68
C VAL A 183 0.52 -38.17 -28.46
#